data_AF-A0AA38CR86-F1
#
_entry.id   AF-A0AA38CR86-F1
#
_cell.length_a   1.000
_cell.length_b   1.000
_cell.length_c   1.000
_cell.angle_alpha   90.00
_cell.angle_beta   90.00
_cell.angle_gamma   90.00
#
_symmetry.space_group_name_H-M   'P 1'
#
loop_
_entity.id
_entity.type
_entity.pdbx_description
1 polymer ?
#
loop_
_entity_poly.entity_id
_entity_poly.type
_entity_poly.pdbx_seq_one_letter_code
_entity_poly.pdbx_strand_id
1 'polypeptide(L)' 'LSPRFVGPFEILERIGPLAYRLALPPSLSRVHDVFHVSVLRRYVTDPSHVLDWTSLQVQDQGQVMVEPIRIIDRRTLGL' A
#
# COMPACT_ATOMS: atom_id res chain seq x y z
N LEU A 1 -8.64 -3.31 -12.66
CA LEU A 1 -8.87 -2.73 -11.32
C LEU A 1 -7.52 -2.29 -10.80
N SER A 2 -7.34 -1.00 -10.55
CA SER A 2 -6.12 -0.51 -9.89
C SER A 2 -6.12 -1.02 -8.44
N PRO A 3 -5.01 -1.55 -7.92
CA PRO A 3 -4.97 -1.99 -6.54
C PRO A 3 -5.19 -0.80 -5.61
N ARG A 4 -6.06 -1.00 -4.62
CA ARG A 4 -6.52 0.03 -3.68
C ARG A 4 -5.56 0.28 -2.53
N PHE A 5 -4.61 -0.63 -2.32
CA PHE A 5 -3.62 -0.58 -1.26
C PHE A 5 -2.24 -0.83 -1.85
N VAL A 6 -1.24 -0.19 -1.28
CA VAL A 6 0.15 -0.31 -1.68
C VAL A 6 0.90 -0.98 -0.56
N GLY A 7 1.53 -2.11 -0.88
CA GLY A 7 2.56 -2.70 -0.05
C GLY A 7 2.13 -3.28 1.31
N PRO A 8 2.86 -4.26 1.84
CA PRO A 8 3.08 -4.39 3.26
C PRO A 8 4.21 -3.44 3.68
N PHE A 9 3.93 -2.59 4.66
CA PHE A 9 4.96 -1.81 5.35
C PHE A 9 5.01 -2.25 6.80
N GLU A 10 6.21 -2.31 7.36
CA GLU A 10 6.38 -2.59 8.77
C GLU A 10 5.94 -1.38 9.60
N ILE A 11 5.27 -1.64 10.72
CA ILE A 11 4.98 -0.61 11.72
C ILE A 11 6.24 -0.45 12.57
N LEU A 12 6.87 0.71 12.50
CA LEU A 12 8.04 1.05 13.32
C LEU A 12 7.62 1.47 14.72
N GLU A 13 6.57 2.27 14.82
CA GLU A 13 6.15 2.87 16.09
C GLU A 13 4.64 3.15 16.10
N ARG A 14 4.02 3.09 17.28
CA ARG A 14 2.68 3.65 17.52
C ARG A 14 2.82 5.03 18.15
N ILE A 15 2.54 6.07 17.37
CA ILE A 15 2.67 7.48 17.77
C ILE A 15 1.51 7.92 18.67
N GLY A 16 0.35 7.30 18.53
CA GLY A 16 -0.81 7.59 19.36
C GLY A 16 -1.89 6.54 19.29
N PRO A 17 -3.06 6.77 19.91
CA PRO A 17 -4.15 5.80 19.94
C PRO A 17 -4.55 5.33 18.53
N LEU A 18 -4.47 6.23 17.54
CA LEU A 18 -4.93 6.01 16.17
C LEU A 18 -3.86 6.25 15.11
N ALA A 19 -2.59 6.48 15.47
CA ALA A 19 -1.54 6.86 14.53
C ALA A 19 -0.31 5.95 14.65
N TYR A 20 0.21 5.50 13.52
CA TYR A 20 1.35 4.59 13.41
C TYR A 20 2.37 5.11 12.40
N ARG A 21 3.66 4.98 12.74
CA ARG A 21 4.77 5.23 11.82
C ARG A 21 5.11 3.95 11.05
N LEU A 22 5.27 4.05 9.74
CA LEU A 22 5.60 2.95 8.84
C LEU A 22 7.02 3.05 8.30
N ALA A 23 7.66 1.91 8.05
CA ALA A 23 8.92 1.81 7.33
C ALA A 23 8.66 1.99 5.82
N LEU A 24 8.67 3.24 5.35
CA LEU A 24 8.48 3.53 3.93
C LEU A 24 9.80 3.35 3.15
N PRO A 25 9.76 2.78 1.94
CA PRO A 25 10.92 2.68 1.07
C PRO A 25 11.36 4.08 0.59
N PRO A 26 12.64 4.26 0.23
CA PRO A 26 13.15 5.55 -0.24
C PRO A 26 12.40 6.14 -1.45
N SER A 27 11.79 5.29 -2.29
CA SER A 27 10.93 5.72 -3.40
C SER A 27 9.71 6.53 -2.95
N LEU A 28 9.25 6.34 -1.71
CA LEU A 28 8.16 7.07 -1.08
C LEU A 28 8.64 8.16 -0.10
N SER A 29 9.88 8.64 -0.23
CA SER A 29 10.46 9.67 0.65
C SER A 29 9.67 10.99 0.74
N ARG A 30 8.80 11.26 -0.22
CA ARG A 30 7.90 12.44 -0.22
C ARG A 30 6.59 12.22 0.53
N VAL A 31 6.29 10.99 0.94
CA VAL A 31 5.08 10.63 1.69
C VAL A 31 5.41 10.65 3.18
N HIS A 32 4.52 11.22 3.99
CA HIS A 32 4.65 11.14 5.43
C HIS A 32 4.61 9.68 5.90
N ASP A 33 5.51 9.33 6.81
CA ASP A 33 5.62 7.98 7.36
C ASP A 33 4.58 7.68 8.45
N VAL A 34 3.84 8.69 8.93
CA VAL A 34 2.80 8.53 9.97
C VAL A 34 1.41 8.52 9.34
N PHE A 35 0.66 7.44 9.63
CA PHE A 35 -0.68 7.22 9.10
C PHE A 35 -1.71 6.95 10.19
N HIS A 36 -2.95 7.39 9.92
CA HIS A 36 -4.09 7.05 10.76
C HIS A 36 -4.54 5.59 10.55
N VAL A 37 -4.97 4.90 11.61
CA VAL A 37 -5.35 3.47 11.56
C VAL A 37 -6.45 3.17 10.53
N SER A 38 -7.30 4.14 10.19
CA SER A 38 -8.39 3.98 9.21
C SER A 38 -7.92 3.77 7.77
N VAL A 39 -6.70 4.18 7.43
CA VAL A 39 -6.12 3.96 6.09
C VAL A 39 -5.19 2.75 6.03
N LEU A 40 -4.95 2.11 7.18
CA LEU A 40 -4.13 0.92 7.29
C LEU A 40 -4.99 -0.34 7.20
N ARG A 41 -4.46 -1.35 6.54
CA ARG A 41 -5.04 -2.69 6.53
C ARG A 41 -3.97 -3.68 6.97
N ARG A 42 -4.31 -4.53 7.94
CA ARG A 42 -3.42 -5.61 8.36
C ARG A 42 -3.11 -6.49 7.15
N TYR A 43 -1.82 -6.60 6.85
CA TYR A 43 -1.33 -7.51 5.83
C TYR A 43 -1.47 -8.95 6.33
N VAL A 44 -1.98 -9.84 5.47
CA VAL A 44 -2.00 -11.28 5.70
C VAL A 44 -1.03 -11.87 4.69
N THR A 45 0.03 -12.51 5.20
CA THR A 45 1.09 -13.04 4.36
C THR A 45 0.54 -14.02 3.33
N ASP A 46 0.78 -13.71 2.07
CA ASP A 46 0.46 -14.58 0.94
C ASP A 46 1.78 -14.89 0.20
N PRO A 47 2.18 -16.17 0.08
CA PRO A 47 3.43 -16.56 -0.59
C PRO A 47 3.44 -16.22 -2.10
N SER A 48 2.30 -15.88 -2.69
CA SER A 48 2.22 -15.43 -4.09
C SER A 48 2.45 -13.92 -4.27
N HIS A 49 2.59 -13.15 -3.18
CA HIS A 49 2.71 -11.70 -3.24
C HIS A 49 4.15 -11.28 -3.56
N VAL A 50 4.36 -10.77 -4.79
CA VAL A 50 5.64 -10.16 -5.19
C VAL A 50 5.62 -8.69 -4.81
N LEU A 51 6.59 -8.27 -4.00
CA LEU A 51 6.77 -6.86 -3.61
C LEU A 51 7.62 -6.16 -4.67
N ASP A 52 6.96 -5.47 -5.61
CA ASP A 52 7.64 -4.60 -6.56
C ASP A 52 7.41 -3.13 -6.19
N TRP A 53 8.44 -2.53 -5.60
CA TRP A 53 8.43 -1.13 -5.14
C TRP A 53 8.87 -0.14 -6.23
N THR A 54 9.31 -0.65 -7.38
CA THR A 54 9.96 0.12 -8.45
C THR A 54 8.97 0.97 -9.25
N SER A 55 7.68 0.61 -9.23
CA SER A 55 6.60 1.33 -9.94
C SER A 55 5.96 2.46 -9.13
N LEU A 56 6.28 2.61 -7.84
CA LEU A 56 5.72 3.64 -6.97
C LEU A 56 6.43 4.99 -7.14
N GLN A 57 6.27 5.60 -8.31
CA GLN A 57 6.63 6.99 -8.52
C GLN A 57 5.49 7.87 -8.02
N VAL A 58 5.68 8.56 -6.88
CA VAL A 58 4.72 9.54 -6.37
C VAL A 58 4.80 10.80 -7.23
N GLN A 59 3.90 10.94 -8.20
CA GLN A 59 3.77 12.17 -8.96
C GLN A 59 3.07 13.23 -8.09
N ASP A 60 3.47 14.48 -8.26
CA ASP A 60 3.19 15.69 -7.45
C ASP A 60 1.69 16.02 -7.18
N GLN A 61 0.76 15.17 -7.63
CA GLN A 61 -0.69 15.36 -7.57
C GLN A 61 -1.41 14.33 -6.67
N GLY A 62 -0.69 13.55 -5.85
CA GLY A 62 -1.29 12.66 -4.84
C GLY A 62 -2.02 11.44 -5.40
N GLN A 63 -1.88 11.14 -6.69
CA GLN A 63 -2.43 9.92 -7.30
C GLN A 63 -1.33 8.88 -7.47
N VAL A 64 -1.44 7.77 -6.75
CA VAL A 64 -0.60 6.59 -6.95
C VAL A 64 -1.23 5.75 -8.06
N MET A 65 -0.57 5.66 -9.21
CA MET A 65 -0.97 4.74 -10.27
C MET A 65 -0.22 3.43 -10.07
N VAL A 66 -0.95 2.41 -9.64
CA VAL A 66 -0.39 1.08 -9.44
C VAL A 66 -0.83 0.20 -10.61
N GLU A 67 0.13 -0.36 -11.35
CA GLU A 67 -0.15 -1.38 -12.36
C GLU A 67 -0.23 -2.77 -11.69
N PRO A 68 -1.30 -3.54 -11.91
CA PRO A 68 -1.43 -4.87 -11.33
C PRO A 68 -0.49 -5.87 -12.01
N ILE A 69 0.43 -6.47 -11.23
CA ILE A 69 1.40 -7.47 -11.70
C ILE A 69 0.69 -8.73 -12.26
N ARG A 70 -0.44 -9.14 -11.65
CA ARG A 70 -1.28 -10.25 -12.13
C ARG A 70 -2.66 -10.23 -11.47
N ILE A 71 -3.72 -10.60 -12.20
CA ILE A 71 -5.08 -10.75 -11.66
C ILE A 71 -5.29 -12.23 -11.29
N ILE A 72 -5.52 -12.50 -10.00
CA ILE A 72 -5.62 -13.87 -9.46
C ILE A 72 -7.09 -14.35 -9.37
N ASP A 73 -8.06 -13.44 -9.33
CA ASP A 73 -9.47 -13.79 -9.31
C ASP A 73 -10.34 -12.66 -9.90
N ARG A 74 -11.42 -13.03 -10.59
CA ARG A 74 -12.41 -12.12 -11.18
C ARG A 74 -13.81 -12.63 -10.86
N ARG A 75 -14.48 -12.02 -9.87
CA ARG A 75 -15.93 -12.18 -9.69
C ARG A 75 -16.69 -11.29 -10.66
N THR A 76 -17.37 -11.90 -11.62
CA THR A 76 -18.41 -11.26 -12.41
C THR A 76 -19.74 -11.38 -11.68
N LEU A 77 -20.29 -10.25 -11.20
CA LEU A 77 -21.71 -10.19 -10.85
C LEU A 77 -22.47 -10.09 -12.17
N GLY A 78 -23.15 -11.17 -12.55
CA GLY A 78 -24.07 -11.17 -13.69
C GLY A 78 -25.23 -10.24 -13.39
N LEU A 79 -25.52 -9.33 -14.33
CA LEU A 79 -26.81 -8.66 -14.43
C LEU A 79 -27.83 -9.61 -15.04
#